data_AF-A0A7S0CXT5-F1
#
_entry.id   AF-A0A7S0CXT5-F1
#
_cell.length_a   1.000
_cell.length_b   1.000
_cell.length_c   1.000
_cell.angle_alpha   90.00
_cell.angle_beta   90.00
_cell.angle_gamma   90.00
#
_symmetry.space_group_name_H-M   'P 1'
#
loop_
_entity.id
_entity.type
_entity.pdbx_description
1 polymer ?
#
loop_
_entity_poly.entity_id
_entity_poly.type
_entity_poly.pdbx_seq_one_letter_code
_entity_poly.pdbx_strand_id
1 'polypeptide(L)'
;KDAFLMRINTTSKNISVKEAYHYGQVSGEFIVHDCATSVETGKIFLIGSTTSDLYGQTLNGPIGAAILCLDSDGSNNWARILSQTNIQAMGNSIAIENGKIVITGDAKTVSGSPPNDFLSDNIIGGK
;
A
#
# COMPACT_ATOMS: atom_id res chain seq x y z
N LYS A 1 -8.54 -11.87 3.02
CA LYS A 1 -8.86 -11.21 1.73
C LYS A 1 -7.56 -10.59 1.24
N ASP A 2 -7.29 -10.67 -0.06
CA ASP A 2 -6.08 -10.12 -0.66
C ASP A 2 -6.44 -9.18 -1.82
N ALA A 3 -5.49 -8.34 -2.20
CA ALA A 3 -5.65 -7.44 -3.33
C ALA A 3 -5.49 -8.18 -4.65
N PHE A 4 -6.07 -7.62 -5.71
CA PHE A 4 -5.78 -8.05 -7.08
C PHE A 4 -5.58 -6.83 -7.98
N LEU A 5 -4.79 -7.01 -9.03
CA LEU A 5 -4.68 -6.08 -10.14
C LEU A 5 -5.10 -6.79 -11.40
N MET A 6 -5.96 -6.13 -12.18
CA MET A 6 -6.38 -6.63 -13.47
C MET A 6 -6.05 -5.59 -14.54
N ARG A 7 -5.34 -6.00 -15.58
CA ARG A 7 -5.19 -5.19 -16.79
C ARG A 7 -6.27 -5.57 -17.78
N ILE A 8 -7.04 -4.57 -18.19
CA ILE A 8 -8.14 -4.74 -19.13
C ILE A 8 -7.82 -3.93 -20.38
N ASN A 9 -7.82 -4.59 -21.53
CA ASN A 9 -7.75 -3.91 -22.81
C ASN A 9 -9.18 -3.51 -23.20
N THR A 10 -9.40 -2.21 -23.36
CA THR A 10 -10.67 -1.69 -23.85
C THR A 10 -10.48 -1.08 -25.23
N THR A 11 -11.23 -1.60 -26.20
CA THR A 11 -11.49 -0.92 -27.48
C THR A 11 -12.96 -0.53 -27.51
N SER A 12 -13.37 0.30 -28.48
CA SER A 12 -14.79 0.71 -28.62
C SER A 12 -15.76 -0.46 -28.86
N LYS A 13 -15.26 -1.67 -29.15
CA LYS A 13 -16.07 -2.85 -29.48
C LYS A 13 -15.77 -4.08 -28.62
N ASN A 14 -14.67 -4.11 -27.88
CA ASN A 14 -14.25 -5.28 -27.10
C ASN A 14 -13.56 -4.88 -25.80
N ILE A 15 -13.86 -5.61 -24.74
CA ILE A 15 -13.22 -5.56 -23.42
C ILE A 15 -12.63 -6.94 -23.17
N SER A 16 -11.32 -7.04 -22.93
CA SER A 16 -10.68 -8.30 -22.57
C SER A 16 -9.72 -8.14 -21.41
N VAL A 17 -9.68 -9.14 -20.52
CA VAL A 17 -8.67 -9.22 -19.47
C VAL A 17 -7.37 -9.68 -20.11
N LYS A 18 -6.33 -8.87 -19.97
CA LYS A 18 -4.99 -9.19 -20.46
C LYS A 18 -4.19 -9.95 -19.41
N GLU A 19 -4.17 -9.43 -18.18
CA GLU A 19 -3.38 -9.96 -17.07
C GLU A 19 -4.17 -9.80 -15.76
N ALA A 20 -4.00 -10.75 -14.84
CA ALA A 20 -4.53 -10.69 -13.49
C ALA A 20 -3.46 -11.15 -12.49
N TYR A 21 -3.25 -10.36 -11.45
CA TYR A 21 -2.26 -10.59 -10.40
C TYR A 21 -2.96 -10.55 -9.04
N HIS A 22 -2.53 -11.40 -8.11
CA HIS A 22 -2.98 -11.37 -6.72
C HIS A 22 -1.83 -10.88 -5.83
N TYR A 23 -2.12 -9.95 -4.93
CA TYR A 23 -1.16 -9.38 -3.99
C TYR A 23 -1.68 -9.52 -2.57
N GLY A 24 -0.99 -10.36 -1.82
CA GLY A 24 -1.44 -10.84 -0.53
C GLY A 24 -0.32 -11.62 0.14
N GLN A 25 -0.68 -12.33 1.20
CA GLN A 25 0.27 -13.02 2.05
C GLN A 25 -0.11 -14.49 2.23
N VAL A 26 0.87 -15.30 2.65
CA VAL A 26 0.65 -16.75 2.87
C VAL A 26 -0.31 -16.99 4.04
N SER A 27 -0.29 -16.09 5.02
CA SER A 27 -1.21 -16.05 6.17
C SER A 27 -1.68 -14.63 6.42
N GLY A 28 -2.84 -14.47 7.06
CA GLY A 28 -3.44 -13.16 7.30
C GLY A 28 -4.14 -12.58 6.07
N GLU A 29 -4.37 -11.28 6.07
CA GLU A 29 -5.11 -10.56 5.03
C GLU A 29 -4.39 -9.26 4.68
N PHE A 30 -4.37 -8.89 3.39
CA PHE A 30 -4.11 -7.53 2.95
C PHE A 30 -5.35 -6.95 2.28
N ILE A 31 -6.02 -6.04 2.98
CA ILE A 31 -7.25 -5.40 2.51
C ILE A 31 -6.90 -4.01 1.98
N VAL A 32 -7.09 -3.80 0.68
CA VAL A 32 -6.88 -2.50 0.04
C VAL A 32 -8.13 -1.64 0.19
N HIS A 33 -7.93 -0.40 0.61
CA HIS A 33 -8.98 0.61 0.76
C HIS A 33 -8.97 1.63 -0.38
N ASP A 34 -7.78 1.97 -0.90
CA ASP A 34 -7.62 2.96 -1.97
C ASP A 34 -6.38 2.66 -2.82
N CYS A 35 -6.27 3.29 -3.98
CA CYS A 35 -5.11 3.17 -4.86
C CYS A 35 -4.83 4.45 -5.65
N ALA A 36 -3.56 4.64 -6.03
CA ALA A 36 -3.14 5.73 -6.89
C ALA A 36 -2.08 5.27 -7.89
N THR A 37 -1.96 5.99 -9.00
CA THR A 37 -0.93 5.78 -10.01
C THR A 37 -0.10 7.04 -10.19
N SER A 38 1.22 6.90 -10.25
CA SER A 38 2.10 8.02 -10.58
C SER A 38 2.10 8.25 -12.08
N VAL A 39 1.73 9.46 -12.50
CA VAL A 39 1.79 9.86 -13.92
C VAL A 39 3.24 9.91 -14.42
N GLU A 40 4.18 10.27 -13.55
CA GLU A 40 5.60 10.42 -13.90
C GLU A 40 6.31 9.08 -14.09
N THR A 41 5.99 8.08 -13.26
CA THR A 41 6.73 6.80 -13.23
C THR A 41 5.90 5.59 -13.66
N GLY A 42 4.58 5.72 -13.76
CA GLY A 42 3.67 4.60 -14.03
C GLY A 42 3.54 3.61 -12.87
N LYS A 43 4.16 3.87 -11.72
CA LYS A 43 4.04 3.03 -10.52
C LYS A 43 2.63 3.04 -9.97
N ILE A 44 2.23 1.92 -9.40
CA ILE A 44 0.89 1.70 -8.84
C ILE A 44 1.04 1.50 -7.34
N PHE A 45 0.23 2.22 -6.57
CA PHE A 45 0.27 2.19 -5.12
C PHE A 45 -1.08 1.71 -4.60
N LEU A 46 -1.05 0.68 -3.75
CA LEU A 46 -2.21 0.16 -3.06
C LEU A 46 -2.05 0.50 -1.58
N ILE A 47 -3.02 1.18 -0.98
CA ILE A 47 -3.03 1.49 0.46
C ILE A 47 -4.17 0.73 1.15
N GLY A 48 -3.91 0.27 2.35
CA GLY A 48 -4.88 -0.50 3.11
C GLY A 48 -4.41 -0.90 4.48
N SER A 49 -4.88 -2.07 4.92
CA SER A 49 -4.51 -2.67 6.20
C SER A 49 -4.06 -4.11 6.03
N THR A 50 -3.11 -4.55 6.86
CA THR A 50 -2.66 -5.94 6.92
C THR A 50 -2.79 -6.52 8.32
N THR A 51 -3.10 -7.82 8.41
CA THR A 51 -3.13 -8.61 9.65
C THR A 51 -1.94 -9.58 9.76
N SER A 52 -0.99 -9.49 8.84
CA SER A 52 0.25 -10.25 8.80
C SER A 52 1.40 -9.47 8.16
N ASP A 53 2.59 -10.08 8.18
CA ASP A 53 3.77 -9.59 7.46
C ASP A 53 3.46 -9.41 5.97
N LEU A 54 3.92 -8.31 5.37
CA LEU A 54 3.63 -7.96 3.97
C LEU A 54 4.93 -7.77 3.19
N TYR A 55 5.23 -8.67 2.25
CA TYR A 55 6.37 -8.58 1.33
C TYR A 55 7.70 -8.23 2.02
N GLY A 56 8.03 -8.97 3.09
CA GLY A 56 9.27 -8.77 3.86
C GLY A 56 9.20 -7.66 4.91
N GLN A 57 8.05 -7.04 5.11
CA GLN A 57 7.79 -6.14 6.24
C GLN A 57 7.07 -6.89 7.36
N THR A 58 7.60 -6.80 8.58
CA THR A 58 7.00 -7.47 9.74
C THR A 58 5.86 -6.64 10.33
N LEU A 59 4.74 -7.29 10.62
CA LEU A 59 3.65 -6.69 11.38
C LEU A 59 3.94 -6.79 12.89
N ASN A 60 4.07 -5.65 13.55
CA ASN A 60 4.29 -5.56 14.99
C ASN A 60 3.00 -5.16 15.71
N GLY A 61 1.95 -5.98 15.65
CA GLY A 61 0.66 -5.67 16.28
C GLY A 61 -0.49 -6.47 15.67
N PRO A 62 -1.74 -6.23 16.10
CA PRO A 62 -2.90 -6.91 15.55
C PRO A 62 -3.25 -6.50 14.11
N ILE A 63 -3.12 -5.21 13.76
CA ILE A 63 -3.42 -4.67 12.43
C ILE A 63 -2.48 -3.50 12.14
N GLY A 64 -1.87 -3.48 10.97
CA GLY A 64 -1.01 -2.38 10.51
C GLY A 64 -1.56 -1.69 9.26
N ALA A 65 -1.38 -0.37 9.17
CA ALA A 65 -1.61 0.36 7.93
C ALA A 65 -0.49 0.02 6.95
N ALA A 66 -0.81 -0.33 5.72
CA ALA A 66 0.16 -0.87 4.80
C ALA A 66 0.02 -0.28 3.40
N ILE A 67 1.16 0.02 2.78
CA ILE A 67 1.26 0.44 1.38
C ILE A 67 2.10 -0.57 0.60
N LEU A 68 1.62 -0.93 -0.59
CA LEU A 68 2.32 -1.76 -1.57
C LEU A 68 2.54 -0.94 -2.85
N CYS A 69 3.81 -0.79 -3.24
CA CYS A 69 4.21 -0.22 -4.52
C CYS A 69 4.48 -1.35 -5.52
N LEU A 70 3.87 -1.23 -6.69
CA LEU A 70 4.09 -2.07 -7.84
C LEU A 70 4.71 -1.25 -8.97
N ASP A 71 5.51 -1.90 -9.81
CA ASP A 71 5.95 -1.30 -11.07
C ASP A 71 4.79 -1.25 -12.08
N SER A 72 4.99 -0.51 -13.17
CA SER A 72 3.97 -0.30 -14.20
C SER A 72 3.53 -1.59 -14.88
N ASP A 73 4.33 -2.65 -14.78
CA ASP A 73 4.06 -4.02 -15.26
C ASP A 73 3.40 -4.92 -14.20
N GLY A 74 3.12 -4.40 -13.01
CA GLY A 74 2.45 -5.11 -11.92
C GLY A 74 3.38 -6.00 -11.11
N SER A 75 4.69 -5.99 -11.38
CA SER A 75 5.65 -6.64 -10.50
C SER A 75 5.74 -5.91 -9.16
N ASN A 76 6.00 -6.67 -8.09
CA ASN A 76 6.17 -6.10 -6.76
C ASN A 76 7.46 -5.27 -6.70
N ASN A 77 7.38 -4.05 -6.20
CA ASN A 77 8.56 -3.21 -6.01
C ASN A 77 8.95 -3.15 -4.52
N TRP A 78 8.10 -2.58 -3.67
CA TRP A 78 8.33 -2.52 -2.22
C TRP A 78 7.02 -2.44 -1.43
N ALA A 79 7.05 -2.85 -0.17
CA ALA A 79 5.97 -2.63 0.79
C ALA A 79 6.48 -1.89 2.04
N ARG A 80 5.57 -1.22 2.76
CA ARG A 80 5.80 -0.65 4.09
C ARG A 80 4.58 -0.91 4.97
N ILE A 81 4.81 -1.17 6.27
CA ILE A 81 3.76 -1.32 7.29
C ILE A 81 4.03 -0.32 8.42
N LEU A 82 3.02 0.48 8.76
CA LEU A 82 2.91 1.15 10.05
C LEU A 82 2.17 0.25 11.02
N SER A 83 2.86 -0.16 12.08
CA SER A 83 2.26 -0.95 13.15
C SER A 83 2.98 -0.72 14.46
N GLN A 84 2.27 -0.96 15.56
CA GLN A 84 2.82 -0.90 16.90
C GLN A 84 2.10 -1.93 17.80
N THR A 85 2.84 -2.48 18.76
CA THR A 85 2.33 -3.52 19.65
C THR A 85 1.05 -3.05 20.34
N ASN A 86 0.01 -3.89 20.32
CA ASN A 86 -1.32 -3.61 20.86
C ASN A 86 -2.08 -2.41 20.24
N ILE A 87 -1.58 -1.85 19.13
CA ILE A 87 -2.24 -0.79 18.38
C ILE A 87 -2.75 -1.33 17.05
N GLN A 88 -3.93 -0.88 16.66
CA GLN A 88 -4.45 -1.07 15.31
C GLN A 88 -4.24 0.22 14.52
N ALA A 89 -3.67 0.09 13.34
CA ALA A 89 -3.55 1.16 12.36
C ALA A 89 -4.18 0.73 11.03
N MET A 90 -4.82 1.67 10.34
CA MET A 90 -5.48 1.45 9.06
C MET A 90 -5.06 2.53 8.07
N GLY A 91 -4.69 2.15 6.85
CA GLY A 91 -4.47 3.11 5.76
C GLY A 91 -5.75 3.25 4.95
N ASN A 92 -6.30 4.45 4.84
CA ASN A 92 -7.64 4.68 4.26
C ASN A 92 -7.59 5.32 2.87
N SER A 93 -6.69 6.27 2.63
CA SER A 93 -6.62 6.98 1.35
C SER A 93 -5.20 7.40 1.01
N ILE A 94 -4.95 7.57 -0.29
CA ILE A 94 -3.66 7.94 -0.86
C ILE A 94 -3.82 9.06 -1.89
N ALA A 95 -2.88 10.01 -1.89
CA ALA A 95 -2.73 11.01 -2.92
C ALA A 95 -1.27 11.08 -3.38
N ILE A 96 -1.08 11.42 -4.65
CA ILE A 96 0.24 11.67 -5.23
C ILE A 96 0.26 13.10 -5.76
N GLU A 97 1.17 13.91 -5.24
CA GLU A 97 1.34 15.30 -5.64
C GLU A 97 2.82 15.61 -5.84
N ASN A 98 3.22 15.98 -7.07
CA ASN A 98 4.60 16.34 -7.40
C ASN A 98 5.63 15.29 -6.93
N GLY A 99 5.35 14.01 -7.21
CA GLY A 99 6.19 12.88 -6.80
C GLY A 99 6.14 12.50 -5.32
N LYS A 100 5.40 13.26 -4.48
CA LYS A 100 5.21 12.95 -3.06
C LYS A 100 3.98 12.08 -2.87
N ILE A 101 4.11 11.06 -2.04
CA ILE A 101 3.02 10.17 -1.67
C ILE A 101 2.52 10.60 -0.30
N VAL A 102 1.24 10.94 -0.20
CA VAL A 102 0.57 11.28 1.06
C VAL A 102 -0.46 10.20 1.34
N ILE A 103 -0.39 9.59 2.52
CA ILE A 103 -1.36 8.58 2.97
C ILE A 103 -2.05 9.07 4.24
N THR A 104 -3.32 8.74 4.37
CA THR A 104 -4.12 9.06 5.56
C THR A 104 -4.80 7.81 6.06
N GLY A 105 -5.18 7.82 7.35
CA GLY A 105 -5.67 6.64 8.02
C GLY A 105 -5.96 6.88 9.49
N ASP A 106 -6.43 5.83 10.16
CA ASP A 106 -6.78 5.85 11.58
C ASP A 106 -5.80 4.98 12.37
N ALA A 107 -5.38 5.44 13.55
CA ALA A 107 -4.60 4.64 14.48
C ALA A 107 -5.11 4.84 15.92
N LYS A 108 -5.24 3.75 16.67
CA LYS A 108 -5.63 3.83 18.08
C LYS A 108 -4.47 4.36 18.92
N THR A 109 -4.52 5.64 19.34
CA THR A 109 -3.46 6.24 20.17
C THR A 109 -3.41 5.64 21.57
N VAL A 110 -2.19 5.39 22.08
CA VAL A 110 -1.89 5.45 23.51
C VAL A 110 -1.07 6.73 23.76
N SER A 111 -1.43 7.49 24.80
CA SER A 111 -0.76 8.73 25.20
C SER A 111 0.76 8.52 25.34
N GLY A 112 1.56 9.15 24.48
CA GLY A 112 3.03 9.10 24.56
C GLY A 112 3.82 9.03 23.25
N SER A 113 3.19 9.07 22.07
CA SER A 113 3.89 9.00 20.79
C SER A 113 4.82 10.20 20.54
N PRO A 114 6.03 10.01 20.00
CA PRO A 114 6.43 10.80 18.86
C PRO A 114 5.81 10.15 17.60
N PRO A 115 4.98 10.87 16.83
CA PRO A 115 4.45 10.44 15.53
C PRO A 115 5.54 10.52 14.43
N ASN A 116 6.77 10.10 14.71
CA ASN A 116 7.94 10.47 13.92
C ASN A 116 8.47 9.39 12.97
N ASP A 117 8.03 8.13 13.06
CA ASP A 117 8.59 7.06 12.21
C ASP A 117 8.13 7.10 10.74
N PHE A 118 7.26 8.04 10.36
CA PHE A 118 6.98 8.34 8.93
C PHE A 118 7.84 9.46 8.35
N LEU A 119 8.48 10.29 9.17
CA LEU A 119 9.19 11.48 8.69
C LEU A 119 10.71 11.29 8.63
N SER A 120 11.27 10.24 9.22
CA SER A 120 12.70 9.96 9.15
C SER A 120 13.13 9.24 7.87
N ASP A 121 12.23 8.49 7.24
CA ASP A 121 12.49 7.89 5.95
C ASP A 121 12.11 8.89 4.85
N ASN A 122 13.10 9.57 4.29
CA ASN A 122 12.96 10.29 3.03
C ASN A 122 12.42 9.32 1.95
N ILE A 123 11.10 9.27 1.78
CA ILE A 123 10.42 8.54 0.68
C ILE A 123 10.61 9.28 -0.65
N ILE A 124 11.31 10.42 -0.66
CA ILE A 124 11.79 11.07 -1.88
C ILE A 124 13.09 10.38 -2.26
N GLY A 125 13.05 9.55 -3.30
CA GLY A 125 14.23 9.18 -4.06
C GLY A 125 14.97 10.45 -4.45
N GLY A 126 16.08 10.73 -3.77
CA GLY A 126 16.85 11.95 -3.90
C GLY A 126 18.30 11.65 -4.26
N LYS A 127 18.53 11.57 -5.57
CA LYS A 127 19.79 11.45 -6.32
C LYS A 127 20.52 10.10 -6.31
#